data_AF-A0A6P7G9H1-F1
#
_entry.id   AF-A0A6P7G9H1-F1
#
_cell.length_a   1.000
_cell.length_b   1.000
_cell.length_c   1.000
_cell.angle_alpha   90.00
_cell.angle_beta   90.00
_cell.angle_gamma   90.00
#
_symmetry.space_group_name_H-M   'P 1'
#
loop_
_entity.id
_entity.type
_entity.pdbx_description
1 polymer ?
#
loop_
_entity_poly.entity_id
_entity_poly.type
_entity_poly.pdbx_seq_one_letter_code
_entity_poly.pdbx_strand_id
1 'polypeptide(L)'
;MEHQLFMLDTNCPASEKVLDMGNQLQLFNQPYRWIIWGRTDRTIFKNIYFRVDSQIYLIEHTKRFCKNDTSDPVYKIKSLYKLSDDHLDVFEDKLVEWTPQKGFLKYSTVNFFRQRKNLNQFNLNVSYVITNPDSYNHLEDFRNIHIDAISKLNWIIVGLLLSTLNASSTNIFQPTWGYREGNSTIYSGMIGDLQTNRAEIGGTASFFTLDRLDVIEYVAPSAPTFMKFIFKAPPLSYVSNVFTLPFDTYVWYCCFALVPIIFIAGTIY
;
A
#
# COMPACT_ATOMS: atom_id res chain seq x y z
N MET A 1 24.74 0.99 3.39
CA MET A 1 23.90 1.83 4.27
C MET A 1 24.48 1.74 5.67
N GLU A 2 25.12 2.80 6.13
CA GLU A 2 25.62 2.90 7.50
C GLU A 2 24.41 2.95 8.45
N HIS A 3 24.32 1.99 9.36
CA HIS A 3 23.29 1.97 10.39
C HIS A 3 23.77 2.82 11.56
N GLN A 4 23.39 4.10 11.57
CA GLN A 4 23.70 4.99 12.68
C GLN A 4 22.77 4.69 13.87
N LEU A 5 23.39 4.51 15.04
CA LEU A 5 22.72 4.19 16.29
C LEU A 5 22.98 5.31 17.29
N PHE A 6 21.90 5.93 17.76
CA PHE A 6 21.94 6.93 18.83
C PHE A 6 21.64 6.27 20.16
N MET A 7 22.44 6.57 21.18
CA MET A 7 22.23 6.12 22.54
C MET A 7 21.99 7.33 23.44
N LEU A 8 20.90 7.32 24.19
CA LEU A 8 20.50 8.41 25.07
C LEU A 8 20.25 7.88 26.48
N ASP A 9 20.90 8.49 27.47
CA ASP A 9 20.57 8.27 28.89
C ASP A 9 19.58 9.35 29.36
N THR A 10 18.38 8.93 29.77
CA THR A 10 17.32 9.83 30.25
C THR A 10 17.59 10.40 31.63
N ASN A 11 18.54 9.84 32.39
CA ASN A 11 18.95 10.41 33.67
C ASN A 11 19.83 11.67 33.50
N CYS A 12 20.33 11.93 32.29
CA CYS A 12 21.09 13.14 32.00
C CYS A 12 20.15 14.35 31.88
N PRO A 13 20.51 15.51 32.48
CA PRO A 13 19.65 16.70 32.50
C PRO A 13 19.42 17.35 31.12
N ALA A 14 20.24 17.01 30.12
CA ALA A 14 20.10 17.51 28.75
C ALA A 14 19.35 16.55 27.81
N SER A 15 18.82 15.43 28.33
CA SER A 15 18.22 14.38 27.50
C SER A 15 16.98 14.84 26.72
N GLU A 16 16.11 15.63 27.35
CA GLU A 16 14.92 16.21 26.70
C GLU A 16 15.30 17.08 25.49
N LYS A 17 16.33 17.92 25.63
CA LYS A 17 16.81 18.78 24.52
C LYS A 17 17.33 17.97 23.34
N VAL A 18 17.98 16.83 23.59
CA VAL A 18 18.47 15.92 22.54
C VAL A 18 17.30 15.26 21.82
N LEU A 19 16.25 14.88 22.56
CA LEU A 19 15.04 14.31 21.97
C LEU A 19 14.29 15.34 21.10
N ASP A 20 14.18 16.58 21.56
CA ASP A 20 13.57 17.68 20.80
C ASP A 20 14.36 17.96 19.52
N MET A 21 15.70 18.01 19.61
CA MET A 21 16.58 18.18 18.45
C MET A 21 16.46 17.00 17.48
N GLY A 22 16.36 15.77 18.00
CA GLY A 22 16.12 14.57 17.21
C GLY A 22 14.78 14.63 16.46
N ASN A 23 13.75 15.18 17.09
CA ASN A 23 12.44 15.37 16.47
C ASN A 23 12.50 16.39 15.33
N GLN A 24 13.09 17.56 15.59
CA GLN A 24 13.24 18.65 14.61
C GLN A 24 14.05 18.23 13.38
N LEU A 25 15.09 17.42 13.58
CA LEU A 25 15.95 16.90 12.51
C LEU A 25 15.41 15.61 11.88
N GLN A 26 14.21 15.16 12.26
CA GLN A 26 13.58 13.92 11.78
C GLN A 26 14.46 12.66 11.96
N LEU A 27 15.29 12.63 13.00
CA LEU A 27 16.23 11.54 13.27
C LEU A 27 15.57 10.29 13.86
N PHE A 28 14.27 10.30 14.08
CA PHE A 28 13.48 9.13 14.48
C PHE A 28 12.94 8.32 13.28
N ASN A 29 13.09 8.85 12.07
CA ASN A 29 12.74 8.16 10.83
C ASN A 29 13.87 7.23 10.39
N GLN A 30 13.55 6.29 9.49
CA GLN A 30 14.58 5.45 8.88
C GLN A 30 15.64 6.30 8.16
N PRO A 31 16.94 5.88 8.17
CA PRO A 31 17.47 4.59 8.63
C PRO A 31 17.97 4.57 10.09
N TYR A 32 17.70 5.63 10.87
CA TYR A 32 18.28 5.81 12.19
C TYR A 32 17.67 4.90 13.26
N ARG A 33 18.48 4.52 14.24
CA ARG A 33 18.08 3.70 15.39
C ARG A 33 18.36 4.44 16.69
N TRP A 34 17.45 4.31 17.65
CA TRP A 34 17.62 4.93 18.97
C TRP A 34 17.49 3.89 20.08
N ILE A 35 18.43 3.94 21.01
CA ILE A 35 18.36 3.25 22.30
C ILE A 35 18.27 4.31 23.38
N ILE A 36 17.15 4.34 24.06
CA ILE A 36 16.87 5.24 25.17
C ILE A 36 16.93 4.40 26.44
N TRP A 37 17.79 4.79 27.37
CA TRP A 37 18.04 4.07 28.61
C TRP A 37 17.77 4.97 29.81
N GLY A 38 17.10 4.46 30.84
CA GLY A 38 16.96 5.15 32.13
C GLY A 38 15.54 5.20 32.66
N ARG A 39 15.34 5.89 33.78
CA ARG A 39 14.01 6.01 34.40
C ARG A 39 13.25 7.12 33.68
N THR A 40 12.33 6.72 32.81
CA THR A 40 11.66 7.66 31.93
C THR A 40 10.22 7.85 32.36
N ASP A 41 9.83 9.08 32.65
CA ASP A 41 8.41 9.43 32.69
C ASP A 41 7.90 9.51 31.25
N ARG A 42 6.76 8.86 30.97
CA ARG A 42 6.21 8.78 29.61
C ARG A 42 5.84 10.16 29.05
N THR A 43 5.69 11.14 29.91
CA THR A 43 5.46 12.55 29.58
C THR A 43 6.51 13.12 28.64
N ILE A 44 7.77 12.66 28.72
CA ILE A 44 8.87 13.12 27.86
C ILE A 44 8.61 12.81 26.37
N PHE A 45 7.88 11.73 26.07
CA PHE A 45 7.58 11.33 24.69
C PHE A 45 6.25 11.90 24.17
N LYS A 46 5.52 12.65 24.99
CA LYS A 46 4.15 13.08 24.65
C LYS A 46 4.11 13.94 23.39
N ASN A 47 5.10 14.82 23.19
CA ASN A 47 5.14 15.75 22.06
C ASN A 47 6.06 15.28 20.92
N ILE A 48 6.50 14.02 20.95
CA ILE A 48 7.41 13.46 19.95
C ILE A 48 6.66 12.41 19.14
N TYR A 49 6.71 12.50 17.82
CA TYR A 49 6.06 11.54 16.94
C TYR A 49 7.03 10.44 16.50
N PHE A 50 6.92 9.28 17.16
CA PHE A 50 7.57 8.06 16.71
C PHE A 50 6.67 7.34 15.72
N ARG A 51 7.04 7.29 14.45
CA ARG A 51 6.23 6.63 13.41
C ARG A 51 6.12 5.12 13.65
N VAL A 52 5.11 4.50 13.03
CA VAL A 52 4.86 3.06 13.10
C VAL A 52 6.00 2.22 12.51
N ASP A 53 6.91 2.80 11.73
CA ASP A 53 8.12 2.16 11.19
C ASP A 53 9.42 2.57 11.91
N SER A 54 9.35 3.45 12.91
CA SER A 54 10.51 3.94 13.67
C SER A 54 11.14 2.84 14.53
N GLN A 55 12.48 2.85 14.60
CA GLN A 55 13.30 1.89 15.34
C GLN A 55 13.80 2.49 16.66
N ILE A 56 12.85 2.76 17.56
CA ILE A 56 13.11 3.32 18.88
C ILE A 56 12.97 2.22 19.93
N TYR A 57 13.99 2.06 20.77
CA TYR A 57 14.04 1.07 21.83
C TYR A 57 14.23 1.74 23.18
N LEU A 58 13.33 1.47 24.12
CA LEU A 58 13.42 1.91 25.49
C LEU A 58 13.89 0.76 26.38
N ILE A 59 14.94 0.99 27.16
CA ILE A 59 15.46 0.04 28.14
C ILE A 59 15.19 0.55 29.55
N GLU A 60 14.33 -0.17 30.25
CA GLU A 60 13.95 0.11 31.63
C GLU A 60 14.43 -1.01 32.55
N HIS A 61 14.91 -0.65 33.73
CA HIS A 61 15.19 -1.63 34.78
C HIS A 61 14.10 -1.55 35.85
N THR A 62 13.49 -2.70 36.18
CA THR A 62 12.56 -2.78 37.30
C THR A 62 13.36 -3.15 38.54
N LYS A 63 13.86 -2.16 39.29
CA LYS A 63 14.23 -2.40 40.70
C LYS A 63 12.98 -2.21 41.54
N ARG A 64 12.44 -3.28 42.15
CA ARG A 64 11.57 -3.11 43.32
C ARG A 64 12.47 -2.57 44.43
N PHE A 65 12.44 -1.26 44.65
CA PHE A 65 13.09 -0.65 45.82
C PHE A 65 12.26 -0.98 47.08
N CYS A 66 12.14 -2.26 47.40
CA CYS A 66 11.77 -2.71 48.72
C CYS A 66 13.09 -3.05 49.42
N LYS A 67 13.36 -2.45 50.58
CA LYS A 67 14.61 -2.59 51.34
C LYS A 67 15.02 -4.05 51.64
N ASN A 68 14.15 -5.03 51.41
CA ASN A 68 14.35 -6.46 51.67
C ASN A 68 14.18 -7.36 50.43
N ASP A 69 14.06 -6.82 49.21
CA ASP A 69 13.87 -7.62 48.00
C ASP A 69 15.24 -7.93 47.36
N THR A 70 15.72 -9.15 47.55
CA THR A 70 16.96 -9.70 46.96
C THR A 70 16.78 -10.13 45.50
N SER A 71 15.65 -9.76 44.86
CA SER A 71 15.42 -10.08 43.46
C SER A 71 16.38 -9.31 42.53
N ASP A 72 16.92 -10.06 41.59
CA ASP A 72 17.77 -9.55 40.52
C ASP A 72 17.10 -8.43 39.73
N PRO A 73 17.85 -7.40 39.31
CA PRO A 73 17.32 -6.38 38.42
C PRO A 73 16.92 -7.01 37.08
N VAL A 74 15.64 -6.90 36.74
CA VAL A 74 15.12 -7.30 35.43
C VAL A 74 15.15 -6.10 34.49
N TYR A 75 15.86 -6.24 33.38
CA TYR A 75 15.91 -5.26 32.30
C TYR A 75 14.88 -5.62 31.23
N LYS A 76 14.05 -4.66 30.87
CA LYS A 76 13.00 -4.80 29.87
C LYS A 76 13.30 -3.89 28.71
N ILE A 77 13.39 -4.47 27.51
CA ILE A 77 13.54 -3.73 26.26
C ILE A 77 12.18 -3.69 25.58
N LYS A 78 11.73 -2.47 25.31
CA LYS A 78 10.46 -2.19 24.65
C LYS A 78 10.70 -1.38 23.38
N SER A 79 9.87 -1.57 22.38
CA SER A 79 9.86 -0.68 21.22
C SER A 79 8.74 0.33 21.33
N LEU A 80 9.02 1.60 21.01
CA LEU A 80 8.07 2.70 21.11
C LEU A 80 7.62 3.16 19.72
N TYR A 81 6.33 3.43 19.58
CA TYR A 81 5.74 4.05 18.38
C TYR A 81 4.41 4.73 18.71
N LYS A 82 3.92 5.55 17.79
CA LYS A 82 2.62 6.20 17.79
C LYS A 82 1.95 5.98 16.45
N LEU A 83 0.62 5.91 16.47
CA LEU A 83 -0.19 5.72 15.27
C LEU A 83 -0.35 7.03 14.48
N SER A 84 -0.48 8.14 15.18
CA SER A 84 -0.57 9.49 14.61
C SER A 84 0.21 10.49 15.47
N ASP A 85 0.56 11.64 14.89
CA ASP A 85 1.22 12.74 15.59
C ASP A 85 0.33 13.27 16.73
N ASP A 86 -0.97 13.40 16.45
CA ASP A 86 -1.98 13.85 17.41
C ASP A 86 -2.32 12.80 18.49
N HIS A 87 -1.86 11.56 18.32
CA HIS A 87 -2.15 10.49 19.26
C HIS A 87 -1.28 10.65 20.53
N LEU A 88 -1.94 10.95 21.65
CA LEU A 88 -1.25 11.20 22.92
C LEU A 88 -0.59 9.94 23.48
N ASP A 89 -1.17 8.77 23.25
CA ASP A 89 -0.63 7.52 23.79
C ASP A 89 0.50 6.97 22.94
N VAL A 90 1.58 6.58 23.61
CA VAL A 90 2.70 5.84 23.04
C VAL A 90 2.43 4.35 23.20
N PHE A 91 2.49 3.62 22.08
CA PHE A 91 2.37 2.17 22.07
C PHE A 91 3.72 1.53 22.39
N GLU A 92 3.68 0.45 23.18
CA GLU A 92 4.86 -0.25 23.69
C GLU A 92 4.83 -1.73 23.29
N ASP A 93 5.75 -2.16 22.42
CA ASP A 93 5.96 -3.59 22.14
C ASP A 93 7.03 -4.15 23.07
N LYS A 94 6.68 -5.15 23.89
CA LYS A 94 7.63 -5.81 24.80
C LYS A 94 8.48 -6.81 24.02
N LEU A 95 9.76 -6.50 23.84
CA LEU A 95 10.67 -7.30 23.01
C LEU A 95 11.48 -8.30 23.83
N VAL A 96 12.10 -7.85 24.90
CA VAL A 96 13.10 -8.63 25.65
C VAL A 96 12.98 -8.42 27.15
N GLU A 97 13.13 -9.49 27.90
CA GLU A 97 13.39 -9.48 29.34
C GLU A 97 14.73 -10.16 29.61
N TRP A 98 15.65 -9.45 30.26
CA TRP A 98 17.01 -9.91 30.53
C TRP A 98 17.37 -9.74 32.01
N THR A 99 18.10 -10.70 32.57
CA THR A 99 18.68 -10.62 33.91
C THR A 99 20.17 -10.93 33.90
N PRO A 100 20.96 -10.33 34.80
CA PRO A 100 22.40 -10.58 34.87
C PRO A 100 22.79 -12.05 35.11
N GLN A 101 22.03 -12.77 35.94
CA GLN A 101 22.37 -14.15 36.31
C GLN A 101 21.88 -15.20 35.31
N LYS A 102 20.70 -15.00 34.69
CA LYS A 102 20.05 -15.99 33.83
C LYS A 102 20.13 -15.63 32.34
N GLY A 103 20.61 -14.44 32.00
CA GLY A 103 20.63 -13.94 30.63
C GLY A 103 19.23 -13.58 30.14
N PHE A 104 18.93 -13.88 28.87
CA PHE A 104 17.63 -13.59 28.26
C PHE A 104 16.56 -14.55 28.78
N LEU A 105 15.59 -14.03 29.55
CA LEU A 105 14.43 -14.78 30.03
C LEU A 105 13.37 -14.93 28.95
N LYS A 106 13.14 -13.85 28.19
CA LYS A 106 12.21 -13.81 27.07
C LYS A 106 12.82 -12.93 25.98
N TYR A 107 12.79 -13.41 24.75
CA TYR A 107 13.18 -12.63 23.59
C TYR A 107 12.24 -12.94 22.44
N SER A 108 11.90 -11.91 21.67
CA SER A 108 11.16 -12.03 20.42
C SER A 108 12.04 -11.58 19.27
N THR A 109 11.95 -12.25 18.13
CA THR A 109 12.54 -11.74 16.90
C THR A 109 11.81 -10.45 16.52
N VAL A 110 12.55 -9.34 16.42
CA VAL A 110 11.98 -8.04 16.09
C VAL A 110 11.52 -8.08 14.65
N ASN A 111 10.20 -8.19 14.45
CA ASN A 111 9.57 -8.05 13.14
C ASN A 111 8.45 -7.03 13.27
N PHE A 112 8.81 -5.76 13.04
CA PHE A 112 7.89 -4.63 13.15
C PHE A 112 6.62 -4.84 12.32
N PHE A 113 6.75 -5.35 11.09
CA PHE A 113 5.62 -5.61 10.20
C PHE A 113 4.63 -6.66 10.72
N ARG A 114 5.08 -7.56 11.61
CA ARG A 114 4.19 -8.54 12.26
C ARG A 114 3.64 -8.04 13.58
N GLN A 115 4.46 -7.32 14.36
CA GLN A 115 4.12 -6.87 15.71
C GLN A 115 3.17 -5.67 15.68
N ARG A 116 3.36 -4.75 14.74
CA ARG A 116 2.59 -3.49 14.61
C ARG A 116 1.44 -3.58 13.61
N LYS A 117 0.86 -4.78 13.43
CA LYS A 117 -0.28 -4.98 12.51
C LYS A 117 -1.57 -4.37 13.02
N ASN A 118 -1.74 -4.30 14.34
CA ASN A 118 -3.00 -3.85 14.93
C ASN A 118 -2.97 -2.33 15.11
N LEU A 119 -3.73 -1.61 14.29
CA LEU A 119 -3.87 -0.15 14.36
C LEU A 119 -5.00 0.29 15.31
N ASN A 120 -5.55 -0.62 16.13
CA ASN A 120 -6.53 -0.34 17.18
C ASN A 120 -7.72 0.52 16.72
N GLN A 121 -8.29 0.17 15.55
CA GLN A 121 -9.40 0.88 14.91
C GLN A 121 -9.09 2.33 14.52
N PHE A 122 -7.81 2.70 14.41
CA PHE A 122 -7.40 4.00 13.90
C PHE A 122 -8.04 4.27 12.53
N ASN A 123 -8.61 5.47 12.38
CA ASN A 123 -9.36 5.86 11.20
C ASN A 123 -8.42 6.41 10.13
N LEU A 124 -8.37 5.72 8.98
CA LEU A 124 -7.61 6.12 7.81
C LEU A 124 -8.56 6.72 6.75
N ASN A 125 -8.25 7.92 6.29
CA ASN A 125 -8.93 8.53 5.16
C ASN A 125 -8.43 7.88 3.86
N VAL A 126 -9.36 7.29 3.11
CA VAL A 126 -9.06 6.61 1.85
C VAL A 126 -9.79 7.31 0.72
N SER A 127 -9.05 7.82 -0.27
CA SER A 127 -9.64 8.49 -1.43
C SER A 127 -9.80 7.52 -2.61
N TYR A 128 -11.03 7.35 -3.09
CA TYR A 128 -11.38 6.49 -4.22
C TYR A 128 -11.78 7.33 -5.43
N VAL A 129 -11.59 6.78 -6.63
CA VAL A 129 -12.06 7.39 -7.87
C VAL A 129 -13.35 6.72 -8.31
N ILE A 130 -14.43 7.47 -8.44
CA ILE A 130 -15.73 6.97 -8.92
C ILE A 130 -16.20 7.86 -10.06
N THR A 131 -16.24 7.32 -11.27
CA THR A 131 -16.60 8.08 -12.47
C THR A 131 -18.12 8.10 -12.71
N ASN A 132 -18.83 7.05 -12.28
CA ASN A 132 -20.28 7.00 -12.30
C ASN A 132 -20.83 7.10 -10.87
N PRO A 133 -21.64 8.13 -10.54
CA PRO A 133 -22.23 8.27 -9.21
C PRO A 133 -23.05 7.05 -8.74
N ASP A 134 -23.64 6.27 -9.65
CA ASP A 134 -24.39 5.08 -9.24
C ASP A 134 -23.48 3.93 -8.74
N SER A 135 -22.18 3.97 -9.06
CA SER A 135 -21.21 2.98 -8.58
C SER A 135 -21.12 2.92 -7.06
N TYR A 136 -21.44 4.00 -6.33
CA TYR A 136 -21.45 4.01 -4.85
C TYR A 136 -22.38 2.94 -4.25
N ASN A 137 -23.51 2.68 -4.91
CA ASN A 137 -24.51 1.73 -4.42
C ASN A 137 -24.16 0.27 -4.79
N HIS A 138 -23.17 0.09 -5.67
CA HIS A 138 -22.89 -1.15 -6.37
C HIS A 138 -21.41 -1.54 -6.28
N LEU A 139 -20.75 -1.21 -5.16
CA LEU A 139 -19.33 -1.51 -4.93
C LEU A 139 -19.09 -3.02 -4.68
N GLU A 140 -20.07 -3.73 -4.11
CA GLU A 140 -19.91 -5.12 -3.67
C GLU A 140 -20.93 -6.11 -4.25
N ASP A 141 -21.95 -5.63 -4.98
CA ASP A 141 -23.09 -6.45 -5.41
C ASP A 141 -22.93 -7.07 -6.82
N PHE A 142 -21.76 -6.91 -7.43
CA PHE A 142 -21.43 -7.37 -8.78
C PHE A 142 -22.38 -6.85 -9.88
N ARG A 143 -23.10 -5.74 -9.66
CA ARG A 143 -23.84 -5.04 -10.72
C ARG A 143 -22.92 -4.10 -11.48
N ASN A 144 -23.20 -3.94 -12.78
CA ASN A 144 -22.45 -3.02 -13.65
C ASN A 144 -20.93 -3.19 -13.51
N ILE A 145 -20.44 -4.44 -13.52
CA ILE A 145 -19.02 -4.77 -13.25
C ILE A 145 -18.04 -4.08 -14.20
N HIS A 146 -18.52 -3.67 -15.39
CA HIS A 146 -17.74 -2.98 -16.40
C HIS A 146 -17.59 -1.47 -16.10
N ILE A 147 -18.38 -0.92 -15.19
CA ILE A 147 -18.33 0.48 -14.74
C ILE A 147 -17.50 0.54 -13.45
N ASP A 148 -16.51 1.45 -13.42
CA ASP A 148 -15.59 1.65 -12.29
C ASP A 148 -14.95 0.34 -11.79
N ALA A 149 -14.69 -0.61 -12.71
CA ALA A 149 -14.22 -1.96 -12.39
C ALA A 149 -12.96 -1.97 -11.51
N ILE A 150 -12.03 -1.05 -11.76
CA ILE A 150 -10.79 -0.90 -11.01
C ILE A 150 -11.09 -0.45 -9.57
N SER A 151 -11.97 0.52 -9.39
CA SER A 151 -12.34 1.05 -8.08
C SER A 151 -13.11 0.02 -7.26
N LYS A 152 -14.04 -0.72 -7.88
CA LYS A 152 -14.77 -1.83 -7.24
C LYS A 152 -13.83 -2.95 -6.78
N LEU A 153 -12.86 -3.32 -7.62
CA LEU A 153 -11.84 -4.31 -7.22
C LEU A 153 -10.99 -3.81 -6.06
N ASN A 154 -10.51 -2.56 -6.13
CA ASN A 154 -9.68 -2.01 -5.07
C ASN A 154 -10.45 -1.77 -3.76
N TRP A 155 -11.75 -1.46 -3.82
CA TRP A 155 -12.61 -1.38 -2.64
C TRP A 155 -12.53 -2.66 -1.79
N ILE A 156 -12.63 -3.82 -2.44
CA ILE A 156 -12.51 -5.12 -1.78
C ILE A 156 -11.08 -5.33 -1.21
N ILE A 157 -10.04 -5.03 -2.01
CA ILE A 157 -8.65 -5.21 -1.60
C ILE A 157 -8.30 -4.31 -0.40
N VAL A 158 -8.72 -3.04 -0.43
CA VAL A 158 -8.49 -2.09 0.65
C VAL A 158 -9.30 -2.46 1.89
N GLY A 159 -10.54 -2.91 1.73
CA GLY A 159 -11.34 -3.45 2.84
C GLY A 159 -10.63 -4.62 3.55
N LEU A 160 -10.06 -5.55 2.78
CA LEU A 160 -9.25 -6.65 3.33
C LEU A 160 -7.98 -6.16 4.01
N LEU A 161 -7.30 -5.16 3.46
CA LEU A 161 -6.13 -4.54 4.06
C LEU A 161 -6.47 -3.90 5.41
N LEU A 162 -7.53 -3.09 5.47
CA LEU A 162 -8.00 -2.44 6.70
C LEU A 162 -8.39 -3.46 7.77
N SER A 163 -9.10 -4.52 7.37
CA SER A 163 -9.45 -5.63 8.26
C SER A 163 -8.20 -6.34 8.81
N THR A 164 -7.21 -6.60 7.96
CA THR A 164 -5.93 -7.22 8.35
C THR A 164 -5.15 -6.34 9.31
N LEU A 165 -5.25 -5.02 9.15
CA LEU A 165 -4.60 -4.03 10.01
C LEU A 165 -5.43 -3.63 11.25
N ASN A 166 -6.62 -4.20 11.42
CA ASN A 166 -7.58 -3.77 12.45
C ASN A 166 -7.76 -2.23 12.47
N ALA A 167 -7.97 -1.64 11.30
CA ALA A 167 -8.14 -0.20 11.10
C ALA A 167 -9.57 0.11 10.64
N SER A 168 -10.02 1.33 10.93
CA SER A 168 -11.27 1.88 10.37
C SER A 168 -10.94 2.81 9.20
N SER A 169 -11.94 3.18 8.41
CA SER A 169 -11.72 4.10 7.30
C SER A 169 -12.83 5.11 7.11
N THR A 170 -12.43 6.31 6.69
CA THR A 170 -13.32 7.35 6.19
C THR A 170 -13.09 7.47 4.69
N ASN A 171 -14.12 7.14 3.92
CA ASN A 171 -13.99 7.06 2.47
C ASN A 171 -14.29 8.42 1.84
N ILE A 172 -13.36 8.92 1.05
CA ILE A 172 -13.48 10.12 0.23
C ILE A 172 -13.64 9.66 -1.20
N PHE A 173 -14.55 10.27 -1.95
CA PHE A 173 -14.80 9.91 -3.32
C PHE A 173 -14.57 11.09 -4.25
N GLN A 174 -13.74 10.87 -5.26
CA GLN A 174 -13.36 11.85 -6.25
C GLN A 174 -13.80 11.38 -7.65
N PRO A 175 -14.20 12.30 -8.54
CA PRO A 175 -14.60 11.93 -9.90
C PRO A 175 -13.41 11.62 -10.82
N THR A 176 -12.19 11.94 -10.39
CA THR A 176 -10.98 11.79 -11.21
C THR A 176 -9.79 11.30 -10.37
N TRP A 177 -8.85 10.61 -11.02
CA TRP A 177 -7.56 10.27 -10.41
C TRP A 177 -6.78 11.50 -9.99
N GLY A 178 -6.88 12.59 -10.77
CA GLY A 178 -6.20 13.84 -10.50
C GLY A 178 -5.36 14.31 -11.66
N TYR A 179 -5.56 15.58 -12.01
CA TYR A 179 -4.84 16.28 -13.06
C TYR A 179 -4.04 17.43 -12.46
N ARG A 180 -2.85 17.64 -13.00
CA ARG A 180 -2.00 18.77 -12.63
C ARG A 180 -2.65 20.07 -13.10
N GLU A 181 -2.69 21.06 -12.21
CA GLU A 181 -3.27 22.36 -12.53
C GLU A 181 -2.26 23.22 -13.31
N GLY A 182 -2.39 23.25 -14.63
CA GLY A 182 -1.49 23.97 -15.53
C GLY A 182 -0.03 23.54 -15.35
N ASN A 183 0.86 24.53 -15.16
CA ASN A 183 2.29 24.29 -14.90
C ASN A 183 2.64 24.20 -13.41
N SER A 184 1.64 24.16 -12.51
CA SER A 184 1.89 24.03 -11.06
C SER A 184 2.29 22.59 -10.69
N THR A 185 2.68 22.38 -9.44
CA THR A 185 2.86 21.04 -8.86
C THR A 185 1.59 20.50 -8.20
N ILE A 186 0.49 21.26 -8.21
CA ILE A 186 -0.74 20.93 -7.50
C ILE A 186 -1.60 20.02 -8.37
N TYR A 187 -2.10 18.95 -7.76
CA TYR A 187 -3.02 18.00 -8.38
C TYR A 187 -4.43 18.15 -7.82
N SER A 188 -5.42 17.89 -8.68
CA SER A 188 -6.81 17.70 -8.30
C SER A 188 -7.11 16.22 -7.99
N GLY A 189 -8.37 15.89 -7.68
CA GLY A 189 -8.86 14.50 -7.54
C GLY A 189 -8.15 13.72 -6.44
N MET A 190 -8.08 12.39 -6.61
CA MET A 190 -7.47 11.50 -5.63
C MET A 190 -5.99 11.83 -5.36
N ILE A 191 -5.20 12.17 -6.39
CA ILE A 191 -3.80 12.57 -6.19
C ILE A 191 -3.71 13.86 -5.38
N GLY A 192 -4.61 14.81 -5.61
CA GLY A 192 -4.69 16.04 -4.82
C GLY A 192 -5.02 15.79 -3.34
N ASP A 193 -5.94 14.86 -3.07
CA ASP A 193 -6.27 14.47 -1.70
C ASP A 193 -5.05 13.86 -0.97
N LEU A 194 -4.23 13.06 -1.67
CA LEU A 194 -2.99 12.51 -1.12
C LEU A 194 -1.93 13.60 -0.91
N GLN A 195 -1.74 14.46 -1.91
CA GLN A 195 -0.76 15.54 -1.86
C GLN A 195 -1.02 16.52 -0.71
N THR A 196 -2.28 16.75 -0.38
CA THR A 196 -2.70 17.70 0.66
C THR A 196 -2.92 17.05 2.04
N ASN A 197 -2.55 15.77 2.20
CA ASN A 197 -2.81 14.98 3.41
C ASN A 197 -4.30 14.93 3.82
N ARG A 198 -5.21 15.06 2.85
CA ARG A 198 -6.65 14.85 3.07
C ARG A 198 -6.99 13.36 3.14
N ALA A 199 -6.23 12.54 2.42
CA ALA A 199 -6.27 11.08 2.48
C ALA A 199 -4.85 10.54 2.73
N GLU A 200 -4.72 9.49 3.53
CA GLU A 200 -3.45 8.79 3.72
C GLU A 200 -3.22 7.71 2.65
N ILE A 201 -4.30 7.17 2.05
CA ILE A 201 -4.24 6.07 1.09
C ILE A 201 -5.11 6.35 -0.14
N GLY A 202 -4.55 6.08 -1.33
CA GLY A 202 -5.31 6.02 -2.57
C GLY A 202 -6.04 4.69 -2.67
N GLY A 203 -7.37 4.71 -2.54
CA GLY A 203 -8.23 3.54 -2.60
C GLY A 203 -8.48 3.01 -4.02
N THR A 204 -7.99 3.69 -5.06
CA THR A 204 -8.10 3.23 -6.45
C THR A 204 -6.73 3.14 -7.08
N ALA A 205 -6.44 2.01 -7.75
CA ALA A 205 -5.17 1.83 -8.44
C ALA A 205 -4.94 2.95 -9.47
N SER A 206 -3.72 3.48 -9.51
CA SER A 206 -3.32 4.60 -10.37
C SER A 206 -2.09 4.21 -11.18
N PHE A 207 -2.00 4.70 -12.41
CA PHE A 207 -0.80 4.51 -13.21
C PHE A 207 0.40 5.21 -12.57
N PHE A 208 1.54 4.55 -12.66
CA PHE A 208 2.84 5.09 -12.29
C PHE A 208 3.31 6.04 -13.39
N THR A 209 3.41 7.33 -13.08
CA THR A 209 3.89 8.37 -14.00
C THR A 209 4.97 9.18 -13.32
N LEU A 210 6.02 9.56 -14.05
CA LEU A 210 7.16 10.30 -13.49
C LEU A 210 6.71 11.57 -12.76
N ASP A 211 5.78 12.34 -13.32
CA ASP A 211 5.31 13.61 -12.73
C ASP A 211 4.62 13.43 -11.36
N ARG A 212 4.14 12.22 -11.04
CA ARG A 212 3.48 11.92 -9.77
C ARG A 212 4.46 11.47 -8.69
N LEU A 213 5.66 11.03 -9.04
CA LEU A 213 6.64 10.55 -8.05
C LEU A 213 7.14 11.65 -7.12
N ASP A 214 7.08 12.90 -7.59
CA ASP A 214 7.46 14.07 -6.79
C ASP A 214 6.40 14.42 -5.72
N VAL A 215 5.19 13.85 -5.80
CA VAL A 215 4.06 14.23 -4.95
C VAL A 215 3.44 13.08 -4.17
N ILE A 216 3.54 11.83 -4.65
CA ILE A 216 3.00 10.65 -3.97
C ILE A 216 3.97 9.48 -4.05
N GLU A 217 3.88 8.59 -3.07
CA GLU A 217 4.59 7.32 -3.05
C GLU A 217 3.69 6.18 -3.50
N TYR A 218 4.23 5.25 -4.29
CA TYR A 218 3.52 4.09 -4.79
C TYR A 218 3.92 2.84 -4.02
N VAL A 219 2.93 2.04 -3.65
CA VAL A 219 3.14 0.69 -3.11
C VAL A 219 3.30 -0.29 -4.29
N ALA A 220 4.01 -1.40 -4.05
CA ALA A 220 4.15 -2.47 -5.03
C ALA A 220 2.79 -2.90 -5.60
N PRO A 221 2.69 -3.15 -6.92
CA PRO A 221 1.43 -3.47 -7.57
C PRO A 221 0.81 -4.75 -6.98
N SER A 222 -0.45 -4.66 -6.58
CA SER A 222 -1.22 -5.78 -6.01
C SER A 222 -1.73 -6.77 -7.07
N ALA A 223 -1.81 -6.33 -8.33
CA ALA A 223 -2.23 -7.15 -9.46
C ALA A 223 -1.43 -6.76 -10.72
N PRO A 224 -1.17 -7.71 -11.64
CA PRO A 224 -0.48 -7.42 -12.88
C PRO A 224 -1.36 -6.54 -13.78
N THR A 225 -0.78 -5.46 -14.31
CA THR A 225 -1.44 -4.54 -15.26
C THR A 225 -0.83 -4.70 -16.65
N PHE A 226 -1.68 -4.79 -17.67
CA PHE A 226 -1.26 -4.96 -19.05
C PHE A 226 -1.96 -3.95 -19.94
N MET A 227 -1.21 -3.27 -20.82
CA MET A 227 -1.79 -2.54 -21.94
C MET A 227 -2.13 -3.54 -23.05
N LYS A 228 -3.39 -3.55 -23.50
CA LYS A 228 -3.85 -4.41 -24.58
C LYS A 228 -4.55 -3.57 -25.65
N PHE A 229 -4.25 -3.84 -26.91
CA PHE A 229 -5.02 -3.30 -28.03
C PHE A 229 -6.20 -4.24 -28.30
N ILE A 230 -7.41 -3.69 -28.22
CA ILE A 230 -8.64 -4.43 -28.49
C ILE A 230 -9.15 -3.97 -29.85
N PHE A 231 -9.12 -4.87 -30.83
CA PHE A 231 -9.66 -4.61 -32.16
C PHE A 231 -11.00 -5.33 -32.32
N LYS A 232 -11.96 -4.66 -32.96
CA LYS A 232 -13.19 -5.30 -33.40
C LYS A 232 -12.85 -6.20 -34.59
N ALA A 233 -13.25 -7.47 -34.53
CA ALA A 233 -13.09 -8.38 -35.66
C ALA A 233 -13.82 -7.83 -36.91
N PRO A 234 -13.19 -7.84 -38.10
CA PRO A 234 -13.86 -7.43 -39.32
C PRO A 234 -15.00 -8.44 -39.63
N PRO A 235 -16.15 -7.97 -40.14
CA PRO A 235 -17.22 -8.88 -40.56
C PRO A 235 -16.73 -9.78 -41.71
N LEU A 236 -16.81 -11.11 -41.54
CA LEU A 236 -16.32 -12.10 -42.52
C LEU A 236 -16.87 -11.89 -43.93
N SER A 237 -18.11 -11.42 -44.05
CA SER A 237 -18.80 -11.19 -45.32
C SER A 237 -18.28 -9.99 -46.12
N TYR A 238 -17.49 -9.11 -45.50
CA TYR A 238 -16.95 -7.91 -46.17
C TYR A 238 -15.61 -8.18 -46.85
N VAL A 239 -14.88 -9.23 -46.42
CA VAL A 239 -13.50 -9.48 -46.88
C VAL A 239 -13.46 -10.53 -48.00
N SER A 240 -14.39 -11.49 -48.02
CA SER A 240 -14.45 -12.53 -49.04
C SER A 240 -15.84 -13.13 -49.14
N ASN A 241 -16.26 -13.51 -50.37
CA ASN A 241 -17.47 -14.31 -50.55
C ASN A 241 -17.22 -15.72 -49.97
N VAL A 242 -17.95 -16.07 -48.92
CA VAL A 242 -17.83 -17.36 -48.22
C VAL A 242 -18.08 -18.55 -49.17
N PHE A 243 -18.85 -18.35 -50.25
CA PHE A 243 -19.14 -19.39 -51.24
C PHE A 243 -17.97 -19.66 -52.22
N THR A 244 -17.06 -18.71 -52.41
CA THR A 244 -15.88 -18.89 -53.29
C THR A 244 -14.64 -19.34 -52.53
N LEU A 245 -14.64 -19.19 -51.20
CA LEU A 245 -13.53 -19.53 -50.31
C LEU A 245 -13.11 -21.02 -50.26
N PRO A 246 -14.01 -22.01 -50.45
CA PRO A 246 -13.64 -23.43 -50.29
C PRO A 246 -12.66 -23.97 -51.33
N PHE A 247 -12.56 -23.34 -52.51
CA PHE A 247 -11.72 -23.81 -53.62
C PHE A 247 -10.84 -22.69 -54.15
N ASP A 248 -9.62 -23.05 -54.55
CA ASP A 248 -8.68 -22.13 -55.20
C ASP A 248 -9.27 -21.61 -56.53
N THR A 249 -8.89 -20.39 -56.91
CA THR A 249 -9.28 -19.77 -58.18
C THR A 249 -9.01 -20.69 -59.39
N TYR A 250 -7.89 -21.42 -59.38
CA TYR A 250 -7.57 -22.37 -60.44
C TYR A 250 -8.51 -23.57 -60.48
N VAL A 251 -9.00 -24.04 -59.34
CA VAL A 251 -9.98 -25.14 -59.28
C VAL A 251 -11.30 -24.69 -59.89
N TRP A 252 -11.74 -23.48 -59.60
CA TRP A 252 -12.92 -22.89 -60.24
C TRP A 252 -12.76 -22.79 -61.77
N TYR A 253 -11.60 -22.33 -62.26
CA TYR A 253 -11.32 -22.29 -63.70
C TYR A 253 -11.37 -23.69 -64.34
N CYS A 254 -10.80 -24.70 -63.68
CA CYS A 254 -10.87 -26.08 -64.15
C CYS A 254 -12.32 -26.59 -64.18
N CYS A 255 -13.13 -26.33 -63.15
CA CYS A 255 -14.55 -26.72 -63.13
C CYS A 255 -15.33 -26.06 -64.28
N PHE A 256 -15.16 -24.76 -64.51
CA PHE A 256 -15.84 -24.06 -65.61
C PHE A 256 -15.38 -24.53 -67.00
N ALA A 257 -14.09 -24.90 -67.15
CA ALA A 257 -13.57 -25.45 -68.40
C ALA A 257 -14.02 -26.89 -68.65
N LEU A 258 -14.21 -27.68 -67.60
CA LEU A 258 -14.58 -29.10 -67.71
C LEU A 258 -16.05 -29.29 -68.12
N VAL A 259 -16.94 -28.37 -67.73
CA VAL A 259 -18.36 -28.38 -68.12
C VAL A 259 -18.55 -28.45 -69.66
N PRO A 260 -18.03 -27.52 -70.49
CA PRO A 260 -18.19 -27.58 -71.94
C PRO A 260 -17.47 -28.77 -72.57
N ILE A 261 -16.34 -29.23 -72.01
CA ILE A 261 -15.64 -30.42 -72.51
C ILE A 261 -16.53 -31.66 -72.37
N ILE A 262 -17.23 -31.82 -71.23
CA ILE A 262 -18.22 -32.90 -71.06
C ILE A 262 -19.36 -32.78 -72.07
N PHE A 263 -19.90 -31.58 -72.28
CA PHE A 263 -20.98 -31.38 -73.25
C PHE A 263 -20.55 -31.78 -74.67
N ILE A 264 -19.36 -31.36 -75.10
CA ILE A 264 -18.82 -31.70 -76.43
C ILE A 264 -18.59 -33.21 -76.54
N ALA A 265 -17.95 -33.83 -75.56
CA ALA A 265 -17.70 -35.27 -75.55
C ALA A 265 -19.00 -36.09 -75.52
N GLY A 266 -20.01 -35.65 -74.76
CA GLY A 266 -21.32 -36.29 -74.69
C GLY A 266 -22.16 -36.15 -75.96
N THR A 267 -21.95 -35.11 -76.77
CA THR A 267 -22.60 -34.94 -78.08
C THR A 267 -21.93 -35.71 -79.22
N ILE A 268 -20.74 -36.25 -79.01
CA ILE A 268 -19.96 -37.00 -80.01
C ILE A 268 -20.22 -38.52 -79.93
N TYR A 269 -21.01 -38.98 -78.96
CA TYR A 269 -21.51 -40.36 -78.85
C TYR A 269 -22.98 -40.47 -79.25
#